data_AF-A0A4Q1CWW6-F1
#
_entry.id   AF-A0A4Q1CWW6-F1
#
_cell.length_a   1.000
_cell.length_b   1.000
_cell.length_c   1.000
_cell.angle_alpha   90.00
_cell.angle_beta   90.00
_cell.angle_gamma   90.00
#
_symmetry.space_group_name_H-M   'P 1'
#
loop_
_entity.id
_entity.type
_entity.pdbx_description
1 polymer ?
#
loop_
_entity_poly.entity_id
_entity_poly.type
_entity_poly.pdbx_seq_one_letter_code
_entity_poly.pdbx_strand_id
1 'polypeptide(L)'
;MSMILTAWRWPAVALLASIAMPVAHADDRATRADTPPCIDVQVNGERIPAWECLQRRLAPAPPRARSPRLSESERLMRQPGNQLMQYNLEGTRQRMGDAFGRAVTPQRPSR
;
A
#
# COMPACT_ATOMS: atom_id res chain seq x y z
N MET A 1 43.24 13.31 30.87
CA MET A 1 41.97 12.56 30.85
C MET A 1 40.85 13.44 30.28
N SER A 2 40.85 13.81 28.99
CA SER A 2 39.67 14.45 28.35
C SER A 2 39.82 14.71 26.83
N MET A 3 40.29 13.75 26.03
CA MET A 3 40.43 13.98 24.57
C MET A 3 39.95 12.81 23.68
N ILE A 4 39.22 11.83 24.23
CA ILE A 4 38.80 10.64 23.46
C ILE A 4 37.27 10.63 23.19
N LEU A 5 36.50 11.54 23.79
CA LEU A 5 35.02 11.49 23.76
C LEU A 5 34.35 12.26 22.60
N THR A 6 35.10 13.01 21.78
CA THR A 6 34.52 13.87 20.72
C THR A 6 34.43 13.19 19.36
N ALA A 7 35.24 12.16 19.08
CA ALA A 7 35.26 11.48 17.77
C ALA A 7 34.02 10.59 17.52
N TRP A 8 33.31 10.20 18.58
CA TRP A 8 32.14 9.30 18.49
C TRP A 8 30.80 10.02 18.56
N ARG A 9 30.78 11.36 18.41
CA ARG A 9 29.54 12.14 18.36
C ARG A 9 29.09 12.45 16.93
N TRP A 10 29.97 12.27 15.95
CA TRP A 10 29.72 12.61 14.55
C TRP A 10 28.95 11.56 13.75
N PRO A 11 29.12 10.22 13.94
CA PRO A 11 28.33 9.26 13.17
C PRO A 11 26.86 9.26 13.59
N ALA A 12 26.56 9.56 14.86
CA ALA A 12 25.20 9.64 15.37
C ALA A 12 24.42 10.85 14.81
N VAL A 13 25.09 12.01 14.63
CA VAL A 13 24.46 13.19 14.02
C VAL A 13 24.22 12.98 12.52
N ALA A 14 25.13 12.31 11.82
CA ALA A 14 24.95 11.96 10.41
C ALA A 14 23.80 10.97 10.17
N LEU A 15 23.58 10.00 11.08
CA LEU A 15 22.48 9.05 11.01
C LEU A 15 21.11 9.68 11.35
N LEU A 16 21.08 10.66 12.25
CA LEU A 16 19.84 11.42 12.56
C LEU A 16 19.45 12.38 11.42
N ALA A 17 20.44 12.95 10.70
CA ALA A 17 20.18 13.85 9.58
C ALA A 17 19.55 13.15 8.37
N SER A 18 19.81 11.85 8.15
CA SER A 18 19.24 11.09 7.03
C SER A 18 17.77 10.67 7.24
N ILE A 19 17.24 10.72 8.47
CA ILE A 19 15.80 10.51 8.73
C ILE A 19 14.98 11.74 8.34
N ALA A 20 15.60 12.92 8.30
CA ALA A 20 14.93 14.17 7.96
C ALA A 20 14.84 14.44 6.44
N MET A 21 15.37 13.56 5.59
CA MET A 21 15.17 13.69 4.15
C MET A 21 13.67 13.46 3.85
N PRO A 22 12.94 14.47 3.38
CA PRO A 22 11.59 14.25 2.89
C PRO A 22 11.72 13.29 1.71
N VAL A 23 11.17 12.09 1.86
CA VAL A 23 10.93 11.22 0.71
C VAL A 23 9.99 12.01 -0.19
N ALA A 24 10.54 12.59 -1.24
CA ALA A 24 9.78 13.16 -2.33
C ALA A 24 9.09 11.99 -3.02
N HIS A 25 7.95 11.57 -2.47
CA HIS A 25 6.96 10.85 -3.25
C HIS A 25 6.64 11.79 -4.41
N ALA A 26 6.92 11.34 -5.63
CA ALA A 26 6.46 12.02 -6.83
C ALA A 26 4.94 12.14 -6.69
N ASP A 27 4.53 13.32 -6.25
CA ASP A 27 3.15 13.60 -5.97
C ASP A 27 2.40 13.66 -7.28
N ASP A 28 1.49 12.72 -7.48
CA ASP A 28 0.29 12.92 -8.30
C ASP A 28 -0.62 14.05 -7.72
N ARG A 29 -0.06 15.08 -7.07
CA ARG A 29 -0.78 16.27 -6.60
C ARG A 29 -1.17 17.17 -7.76
N ALA A 30 -0.36 17.21 -8.83
CA ALA A 30 -0.65 18.00 -10.02
C ALA A 30 -1.94 17.54 -10.72
N THR A 31 -2.26 16.25 -10.70
CA THR A 31 -3.50 15.71 -11.29
C THR A 31 -4.69 15.76 -10.31
N ARG A 32 -4.43 15.83 -9.00
CA ARG A 32 -5.49 15.91 -7.97
C ARG A 32 -6.09 17.31 -7.84
N ALA A 33 -5.35 18.37 -8.19
CA ALA A 33 -5.79 19.75 -8.04
C ALA A 33 -7.03 20.11 -8.90
N ASP A 34 -7.22 19.44 -10.05
CA ASP A 34 -8.34 19.69 -10.96
C ASP A 34 -9.57 18.77 -10.73
N THR A 35 -9.51 17.84 -9.78
CA THR A 35 -10.66 16.97 -9.49
C THR A 35 -11.53 17.59 -8.39
N PRO A 36 -12.82 17.88 -8.63
CA PRO A 36 -13.70 18.44 -7.62
C PRO A 36 -13.74 17.56 -6.35
N PRO A 37 -13.82 18.17 -5.15
CA PRO A 37 -13.93 17.42 -3.90
C PRO A 37 -15.24 16.62 -3.88
N CYS A 38 -15.20 15.40 -3.31
CA CYS A 38 -16.44 14.66 -3.04
C CYS A 38 -17.08 15.24 -1.78
N ILE A 39 -18.30 15.76 -1.90
CA ILE A 39 -19.04 16.39 -0.81
C ILE A 39 -20.27 15.55 -0.52
N ASP A 40 -20.38 15.04 0.71
CA ASP A 40 -21.60 14.36 1.16
C ASP A 40 -22.58 15.40 1.71
N VAL A 41 -23.87 15.20 1.45
CA VAL A 41 -24.94 16.11 1.90
C VAL A 41 -25.83 15.38 2.88
N GLN A 42 -26.24 16.05 3.95
CA GLN A 42 -27.21 15.51 4.90
C GLN A 42 -28.58 16.16 4.68
N VAL A 43 -29.62 15.36 4.45
CA VAL A 43 -31.00 15.83 4.29
C VAL A 43 -31.84 15.10 5.32
N ASN A 44 -32.57 15.84 6.16
CA ASN A 44 -33.43 15.28 7.21
C ASN A 44 -32.71 14.29 8.17
N GLY A 45 -31.42 14.51 8.44
CA GLY A 45 -30.62 13.64 9.32
C GLY A 45 -30.01 12.42 8.63
N GLU A 46 -30.39 12.12 7.38
CA GLU A 46 -29.79 11.05 6.59
C GLU A 46 -28.63 11.58 5.75
N ARG A 47 -27.45 10.93 5.85
CA ARG A 47 -26.27 11.28 5.06
C ARG A 47 -26.38 10.62 3.69
N ILE A 48 -26.46 11.44 2.65
CA ILE A 48 -26.45 11.01 1.26
C ILE A 48 -25.00 11.10 0.78
N PRO A 49 -24.32 9.96 0.57
CA PRO A 49 -22.95 9.95 0.08
C PRO A 49 -22.89 10.37 -1.39
N ALA A 50 -21.79 11.02 -1.79
CA ALA A 50 -21.56 11.41 -3.18
C ALA A 50 -21.14 10.21 -4.05
N TRP A 51 -22.07 9.29 -4.32
CA TRP A 51 -21.83 8.05 -5.05
C TRP A 51 -21.12 8.27 -6.40
N GLU A 52 -21.56 9.25 -7.19
CA GLU A 52 -20.95 9.60 -8.49
C GLU A 52 -19.49 10.05 -8.37
N CYS A 53 -19.15 10.75 -7.29
CA CYS A 53 -17.78 11.19 -7.05
C CYS A 53 -16.91 10.03 -6.57
N LEU A 54 -17.44 9.20 -5.68
CA LEU A 54 -16.75 8.00 -5.18
C LEU A 54 -16.47 7.00 -6.30
N GLN A 55 -17.45 6.74 -7.17
CA GLN A 55 -17.29 5.84 -8.31
C GLN A 55 -16.18 6.34 -9.25
N ARG A 56 -16.13 7.64 -9.57
CA ARG A 56 -15.05 8.21 -10.39
C ARG A 56 -13.68 8.10 -9.75
N ARG A 57 -13.57 8.20 -8.41
CA ARG A 57 -12.30 8.04 -7.69
C ARG A 57 -11.84 6.58 -7.60
N LEU A 58 -12.79 5.65 -7.55
CA LEU A 58 -12.53 4.22 -7.49
C LEU A 58 -12.37 3.59 -8.88
N ALA A 59 -12.65 4.34 -9.95
CA ALA A 59 -12.54 3.85 -11.31
C ALA A 59 -11.10 3.40 -11.59
N PRO A 60 -10.91 2.23 -12.23
CA PRO A 60 -9.59 1.77 -12.63
C PRO A 60 -8.98 2.78 -13.61
N ALA A 61 -7.66 2.95 -13.52
CA ALA A 61 -6.94 3.82 -14.45
C ALA A 61 -7.22 3.38 -15.90
N PRO A 62 -7.35 4.33 -16.84
CA PRO A 62 -7.54 4.00 -18.24
C PRO A 62 -6.37 3.11 -18.71
N PRO A 63 -6.64 2.12 -19.58
CA PRO A 63 -5.61 1.22 -20.06
C PRO A 63 -4.48 2.04 -20.70
N ARG A 64 -3.27 1.90 -20.13
CA ARG A 64 -2.07 2.53 -20.70
C ARG A 64 -1.79 1.90 -22.07
N ALA A 65 -1.20 2.69 -22.98
CA ALA A 65 -0.75 2.20 -24.28
C ALA A 65 0.04 0.89 -24.10
N ARG A 66 -0.28 -0.14 -24.91
CA ARG A 66 0.37 -1.44 -24.85
C ARG A 66 1.89 -1.23 -24.89
N SER A 67 2.57 -1.60 -23.81
CA SER A 67 4.03 -1.73 -23.80
C SER A 67 4.47 -2.63 -24.98
N PRO A 68 5.70 -2.49 -25.49
CA PRO A 68 6.24 -3.37 -26.52
C PRO A 68 5.93 -4.83 -26.18
N ARG A 69 5.62 -5.65 -27.21
CA ARG A 69 5.14 -7.03 -27.06
C ARG A 69 6.11 -7.83 -26.19
N LEU A 70 5.85 -7.83 -24.88
CA LEU A 70 6.58 -8.64 -23.92
C LEU A 70 6.35 -10.11 -24.29
N SER A 71 7.36 -10.93 -24.09
CA SER A 71 7.21 -12.38 -24.21
C SER A 71 6.10 -12.85 -23.27
N GLU A 72 5.48 -13.98 -23.59
CA GLU A 72 4.40 -14.51 -22.75
C GLU A 72 4.85 -14.74 -21.30
N SER A 73 6.06 -15.26 -21.11
CA SER A 73 6.66 -15.47 -19.80
C SER A 73 6.83 -14.17 -19.02
N GLU A 74 7.28 -13.10 -19.67
CA GLU A 74 7.44 -11.81 -19.00
C GLU A 74 6.10 -11.17 -18.64
N ARG A 75 5.07 -11.34 -19.47
CA ARG A 75 3.70 -10.92 -19.12
C ARG A 75 3.19 -11.66 -17.89
N LEU A 76 3.40 -12.98 -17.83
CA LEU A 76 2.95 -13.81 -16.72
C LEU A 76 3.65 -13.42 -15.41
N MET A 77 4.96 -13.14 -15.45
CA MET A 77 5.74 -12.70 -14.27
C MET A 77 5.31 -11.32 -13.75
N ARG A 78 4.73 -10.47 -14.60
CA ARG A 78 4.21 -9.15 -14.22
C ARG A 78 2.75 -9.20 -13.72
N GLN A 79 2.04 -10.32 -13.89
CA GLN A 79 0.69 -10.44 -13.39
C GLN A 79 0.70 -10.58 -11.86
N PRO A 80 -0.21 -9.88 -11.15
CA PRO A 80 -0.33 -10.05 -9.72
C PRO A 80 -0.80 -11.49 -9.41
N GLY A 81 -0.27 -12.10 -8.35
CA GLY A 81 -0.49 -13.52 -8.05
C GLY A 81 -1.96 -13.93 -7.88
N ASN A 82 -2.84 -12.98 -7.53
CA ASN A 82 -4.29 -13.20 -7.47
C ASN A 82 -4.91 -13.52 -8.84
N GLN A 83 -4.39 -12.97 -9.95
CA GLN A 83 -4.85 -13.28 -11.31
C GLN A 83 -4.34 -14.64 -11.79
N LEU A 84 -3.25 -15.12 -11.20
CA LEU A 84 -2.64 -16.41 -11.53
C LEU A 84 -3.21 -17.56 -10.70
N MET A 85 -4.22 -17.31 -9.85
CA MET A 85 -4.72 -18.27 -8.86
C MET A 85 -3.61 -18.86 -7.97
N GLN A 86 -2.49 -18.13 -7.84
CA GLN A 86 -1.37 -18.53 -7.00
C GLN A 86 -1.62 -18.13 -5.56
N TYR A 87 -0.88 -18.76 -4.65
CA TYR A 87 -0.93 -18.42 -3.23
C TYR A 87 -0.69 -16.92 -3.01
N ASN A 88 -1.59 -16.29 -2.27
CA ASN A 88 -1.47 -14.91 -1.83
C ASN A 88 -1.64 -14.86 -0.31
N LEU A 89 -0.58 -14.49 0.39
CA LEU A 89 -0.57 -14.37 1.85
C LEU A 89 -1.65 -13.41 2.32
N GLU A 90 -1.72 -12.21 1.74
CA GLU A 90 -2.69 -11.19 2.13
C GLU A 90 -4.12 -11.63 1.84
N GLY A 91 -4.35 -12.33 0.72
CA GLY A 91 -5.65 -12.94 0.42
C GLY A 91 -6.06 -14.00 1.46
N THR A 92 -5.09 -14.78 1.93
CA THR A 92 -5.31 -15.80 2.96
C THR A 92 -5.59 -15.16 4.33
N ARG A 93 -4.84 -14.12 4.70
CA ARG A 93 -5.06 -13.33 5.93
C ARG A 93 -6.44 -12.69 5.93
N GLN A 94 -6.87 -12.13 4.81
CA GLN A 94 -8.21 -11.52 4.69
C GLN A 94 -9.33 -12.56 4.85
N ARG A 95 -9.18 -13.77 4.30
CA ARG A 95 -10.20 -14.83 4.41
C ARG A 95 -10.24 -15.48 5.79
N MET A 96 -9.09 -15.68 6.42
CA MET A 96 -9.01 -16.34 7.72
C MET A 96 -9.19 -15.37 8.89
N GLY A 97 -8.91 -14.09 8.70
CA GLY A 97 -8.93 -13.09 9.76
C GLY A 97 -8.05 -13.53 10.94
N ASP A 98 -8.61 -13.48 12.14
CA ASP A 98 -7.93 -13.85 13.39
C ASP A 98 -7.63 -15.36 13.49
N ALA A 99 -8.25 -16.19 12.66
CA ALA A 99 -7.98 -17.63 12.62
C ALA A 99 -6.69 -17.97 11.85
N PHE A 100 -6.04 -16.99 11.21
CA PHE A 100 -4.81 -17.22 10.47
C PHE A 100 -3.71 -17.78 11.39
N GLY A 101 -3.20 -18.98 11.07
CA GLY A 101 -2.21 -19.69 11.88
C GLY A 101 -2.75 -20.35 13.15
N ARG A 102 -4.06 -20.23 13.45
CA ARG A 102 -4.70 -20.81 14.66
C ARG A 102 -5.97 -21.61 14.39
N ALA A 103 -6.39 -21.73 13.13
CA ALA A 103 -7.64 -22.41 12.75
C ALA A 103 -7.67 -23.92 13.02
N VAL A 104 -6.53 -24.54 13.33
CA VAL A 104 -6.44 -25.99 13.54
C VAL A 104 -5.91 -26.27 14.94
N THR A 105 -6.71 -27.00 15.72
CA THR A 105 -6.26 -27.59 16.98
C THR A 105 -5.48 -28.86 16.68
N PRO A 106 -4.20 -28.98 17.12
CA PRO A 106 -3.43 -30.19 16.88
C PRO A 106 -4.08 -31.40 17.57
N GLN A 107 -4.25 -32.49 16.82
CA GLN A 107 -4.81 -33.75 17.35
C GLN A 107 -3.83 -34.50 18.24
N ARG A 108 -2.53 -34.22 18.09
CA ARG A 108 -1.50 -34.78 18.95
C ARG A 108 -1.25 -33.81 20.12
N PRO A 109 -1.31 -34.30 21.37
CA PRO A 109 -0.92 -33.50 22.54
C PRO A 109 0.49 -32.95 22.39
N SER A 110 0.71 -31.72 22.86
CA SER A 110 2.07 -31.20 23.07
C SER A 110 2.79 -32.13 24.04
N ARG A 111 3.96 -32.60 23.62
CA ARG A 111 4.77 -33.55 24.39
C ARG A 111 5.30 -32.93 25.67
#